data_AF-A0A7U0AV99-F1
#
_entry.id   AF-A0A7U0AV99-F1
#
_cell.length_a   1.000
_cell.length_b   1.000
_cell.length_c   1.000
_cell.angle_alpha   90.00
_cell.angle_beta   90.00
_cell.angle_gamma   90.00
#
_symmetry.space_group_name_H-M   'P 1'
#
loop_
_entity.id
_entity.type
_entity.pdbx_description
1 polymer ?
#
loop_
_entity_poly.entity_id
_entity_poly.type
_entity_poly.pdbx_seq_one_letter_code
_entity_poly.pdbx_strand_id
1 'polypeptide(L)'
;METQTNQKITAQLAVDILNQALSLDPDCITALVSHRIECNATLAHDSEVMCGMSKDKYMTGALGVINSLVTDGFVAALYTDEKKLAAFQVCK
;
A
#
# COMPACT_ATOMS: atom_id res chain seq x y z
N MET A 1 -2.36 -24.99 18.49
CA MET A 1 -2.76 -24.30 17.24
C MET A 1 -1.48 -23.71 16.70
N GLU A 2 -0.90 -24.31 15.66
CA GLU A 2 0.35 -23.81 15.09
C GLU A 2 0.05 -22.43 14.47
N THR A 3 0.68 -21.38 14.98
CA THR A 3 0.67 -20.07 14.33
C THR A 3 1.36 -20.22 12.99
N GLN A 4 0.57 -20.29 11.93
CA GLN A 4 1.05 -20.23 10.56
C GLN A 4 1.67 -18.84 10.38
N THR A 5 3.00 -18.76 10.47
CA THR A 5 3.74 -17.52 10.19
C THR A 5 3.72 -17.32 8.69
N ASN A 6 2.79 -16.51 8.20
CA ASN A 6 2.86 -15.99 6.83
C ASN A 6 4.16 -15.20 6.71
N GLN A 7 5.08 -15.69 5.86
CA GLN A 7 6.33 -14.99 5.61
C GLN A 7 6.04 -13.64 4.95
N LYS A 8 6.42 -12.56 5.65
CA LYS A 8 6.39 -11.19 5.13
C LYS A 8 7.69 -10.86 4.41
N ILE A 9 7.62 -9.95 3.43
CA ILE A 9 8.80 -9.38 2.79
C ILE A 9 9.22 -8.08 3.49
N THR A 10 10.45 -7.60 3.31
CA THR A 10 10.82 -6.29 3.86
C THR A 10 10.12 -5.17 3.09
N ALA A 11 9.78 -4.08 3.78
CA ALA A 11 9.23 -2.88 3.14
C ALA A 11 10.18 -2.34 2.06
N GLN A 12 11.49 -2.48 2.25
CA GLN A 12 12.49 -2.09 1.24
C GLN A 12 12.37 -2.91 -0.05
N LEU A 13 12.23 -4.24 0.05
CA LEU A 13 12.05 -5.08 -1.14
C LEU A 13 10.78 -4.69 -1.90
N ALA A 14 9.70 -4.40 -1.18
CA ALA A 14 8.46 -3.93 -1.80
C ALA A 14 8.66 -2.58 -2.51
N VAL A 15 9.35 -1.62 -1.89
CA VAL A 15 9.69 -0.31 -2.48
C VAL A 15 10.51 -0.47 -3.75
N ASP A 16 11.52 -1.35 -3.75
CA ASP A 16 12.39 -1.57 -4.90
C ASP A 16 11.59 -2.12 -6.10
N ILE A 17 10.73 -3.11 -5.87
CA ILE A 17 9.84 -3.69 -6.90
C ILE A 17 8.85 -2.64 -7.42
N LEU A 18 8.25 -1.85 -6.53
CA LEU A 18 7.25 -0.85 -6.92
C LEU A 18 7.88 0.31 -7.69
N ASN A 19 9.08 0.75 -7.33
CA ASN A 19 9.83 1.76 -8.10
C ASN A 19 10.28 1.21 -9.45
N GLN A 20 10.68 -0.06 -9.54
CA GLN A 20 10.92 -0.71 -10.82
C GLN A 20 9.66 -0.71 -11.69
N ALA A 21 8.52 -1.14 -11.16
CA ALA A 21 7.24 -1.13 -11.87
C ALA A 21 6.82 0.27 -12.33
N LEU A 22 6.98 1.27 -11.45
CA LEU A 22 6.73 2.69 -11.76
C LEU A 22 7.59 3.17 -12.92
N SER A 23 8.86 2.76 -12.99
CA SER A 23 9.74 3.14 -14.10
C SER A 23 9.37 2.51 -15.43
N LEU A 24 8.68 1.36 -15.41
CA LEU A 24 8.23 0.65 -16.60
C LEU A 24 6.90 1.17 -17.15
N ASP A 25 5.96 1.53 -16.28
CA ASP A 25 4.66 2.09 -16.66
C ASP A 25 4.14 3.08 -15.59
N PRO A 26 4.52 4.36 -15.69
CA PRO A 26 4.16 5.34 -14.67
C PRO A 26 2.66 5.62 -14.56
N ASP A 27 1.96 5.65 -15.69
CA ASP A 27 0.53 6.00 -15.72
C ASP A 27 -0.30 4.86 -15.10
N CYS A 28 0.00 3.61 -15.44
CA CYS A 28 -0.67 2.44 -14.86
C CYS A 28 -0.44 2.38 -13.34
N ILE A 29 0.80 2.48 -12.87
CA ILE A 29 1.11 2.37 -11.45
C ILE A 29 0.51 3.56 -10.67
N THR A 30 0.55 4.77 -11.22
CA THR A 30 -0.11 5.93 -10.62
C THR A 30 -1.62 5.71 -10.47
N ALA A 31 -2.29 5.21 -11.52
CA ALA A 31 -3.71 4.93 -11.49
C ALA A 31 -4.04 3.85 -10.46
N LEU A 32 -3.27 2.76 -10.43
CA LEU A 32 -3.47 1.63 -9.52
C LEU A 32 -3.39 2.05 -8.04
N VAL A 33 -2.34 2.78 -7.64
CA VAL A 33 -2.16 3.15 -6.23
C VAL A 33 -3.07 4.30 -5.79
N SER A 34 -3.53 5.12 -6.74
CA SER A 34 -4.49 6.19 -6.48
C SER A 34 -5.93 5.66 -6.38
N HIS A 35 -6.20 4.46 -6.91
CA HIS A 35 -7.52 3.85 -6.84
C HIS A 35 -7.77 3.27 -5.44
N ARG A 36 -8.55 4.01 -4.64
CA ARG A 36 -9.02 3.56 -3.33
C ARG A 36 -10.51 3.23 -3.41
N ILE A 37 -10.87 2.08 -2.88
CA ILE A 37 -12.22 1.54 -2.87
C ILE A 37 -12.77 1.46 -1.45
N GLU A 38 -14.09 1.60 -1.33
CA GLU A 38 -14.79 1.43 -0.06
C GLU A 38 -14.68 -0.02 0.42
N CYS A 39 -14.38 -0.21 1.70
CA CYS A 39 -14.37 -1.50 2.36
C CYS A 39 -15.28 -1.51 3.59
N ASN A 40 -15.59 -2.70 4.10
CA ASN A 40 -16.40 -2.83 5.31
C ASN A 40 -15.56 -2.65 6.58
N ALA A 41 -16.25 -2.44 7.71
CA ALA A 41 -15.60 -2.22 9.01
C ALA A 41 -14.77 -3.43 9.47
N THR A 42 -15.19 -4.65 9.15
CA THR A 42 -14.46 -5.87 9.50
C THR A 42 -13.07 -5.89 8.86
N LEU A 43 -12.95 -5.56 7.57
CA LEU A 43 -11.63 -5.45 6.92
C LEU A 43 -10.79 -4.35 7.56
N ALA A 44 -11.41 -3.21 7.88
CA ALA A 44 -10.70 -2.05 8.42
C ALA A 44 -10.21 -2.21 9.87
N HIS A 45 -10.87 -3.06 10.67
CA HIS A 45 -10.56 -3.21 12.11
C HIS A 45 -9.94 -4.56 12.46
N ASP A 46 -10.36 -5.64 11.80
CA ASP A 46 -10.03 -7.01 12.21
C ASP A 46 -8.97 -7.66 11.30
N SER A 47 -8.31 -6.87 10.44
CA SER A 47 -7.27 -7.35 9.52
C SER A 47 -6.01 -6.49 9.59
N GLU A 48 -4.90 -7.02 9.05
CA GLU A 48 -3.65 -6.27 8.91
C GLU A 48 -3.63 -5.32 7.71
N VAL A 49 -4.69 -5.31 6.88
CA VAL A 49 -4.80 -4.41 5.73
C VAL A 49 -4.96 -2.99 6.23
N MET A 50 -4.05 -2.10 5.83
CA MET A 50 -4.17 -0.70 6.17
C MET A 50 -5.36 -0.07 5.44
N CYS A 51 -6.26 0.50 6.22
CA CYS A 51 -7.43 1.21 5.75
C CYS A 51 -7.38 2.66 6.24
N GLY A 52 -7.85 3.59 5.41
CA GLY A 52 -8.10 4.97 5.79
C GLY A 52 -9.60 5.25 5.90
N MET A 53 -9.95 6.48 6.25
CA MET A 53 -11.32 6.95 6.28
C MET A 53 -11.49 8.17 5.36
N SER A 54 -12.56 8.20 4.57
CA SER A 54 -12.92 9.34 3.72
C SER A 54 -14.43 9.46 3.65
N LYS A 55 -14.98 10.64 3.94
CA LYS A 55 -16.44 10.90 3.95
C LYS A 55 -17.22 9.81 4.73
N ASP A 56 -16.77 9.49 5.93
CA ASP A 56 -17.34 8.48 6.83
C ASP A 56 -17.37 7.03 6.29
N LYS A 57 -16.58 6.76 5.26
CA LYS A 57 -16.42 5.42 4.67
C LYS A 57 -15.01 4.92 4.87
N TYR A 58 -14.85 3.65 5.21
CA TYR A 58 -13.56 2.99 5.22
C TYR A 58 -13.09 2.76 3.79
N MET A 59 -11.83 3.06 3.53
CA MET A 59 -11.25 2.96 2.21
C MET A 59 -9.93 2.19 2.28
N THR A 60 -9.70 1.32 1.31
CA THR A 60 -8.38 0.70 1.10
C THR A 60 -7.99 0.74 -0.37
N GLY A 61 -6.74 0.42 -0.67
CA GLY A 61 -6.21 0.38 -2.02
C GLY A 61 -4.97 -0.50 -2.07
N ALA A 62 -4.27 -0.50 -3.21
CA ALA A 62 -3.11 -1.37 -3.43
C ALA A 62 -2.07 -1.28 -2.31
N LEU A 63 -1.70 -0.06 -1.87
CA LEU A 63 -0.75 0.13 -0.77
C LEU A 63 -1.24 -0.39 0.58
N GLY A 64 -2.55 -0.36 0.83
CA GLY A 64 -3.11 -0.87 2.08
C GLY A 64 -2.93 -2.38 2.19
N VAL A 65 -3.14 -3.09 1.07
CA VAL A 65 -2.91 -4.53 0.96
C VAL A 65 -1.42 -4.86 0.98
N ILE A 66 -0.58 -4.11 0.24
CA ILE A 66 0.87 -4.33 0.25
C ILE A 66 1.43 -4.18 1.66
N ASN A 67 0.99 -3.16 2.42
CA ASN A 67 1.47 -2.94 3.77
C ASN A 67 1.08 -4.03 4.77
N SER A 68 0.09 -4.88 4.50
CA SER A 68 -0.17 -6.07 5.33
C SER A 68 0.87 -7.18 5.09
N LEU A 69 1.51 -7.19 3.92
CA LEU A 69 2.46 -8.20 3.48
C LEU A 69 3.91 -7.87 3.82
N VAL A 70 4.20 -6.66 4.30
CA VAL A 70 5.57 -6.20 4.58
C VAL A 70 5.91 -6.18 6.07
N THR A 71 7.20 -6.23 6.37
CA THR A 71 7.80 -6.01 7.69
C THR A 71 8.87 -4.90 7.62
N ASP A 72 9.36 -4.45 8.78
CA ASP A 72 10.44 -3.48 8.93
C ASP A 72 10.15 -2.06 8.40
N GLY A 73 8.87 -1.69 8.39
CA GLY A 73 8.37 -0.37 8.02
C GLY A 73 7.10 -0.45 7.18
N PHE A 74 6.76 0.66 6.52
CA PHE A 74 5.63 0.78 5.63
C PHE A 74 6.05 1.38 4.29
N VAL A 75 5.42 0.93 3.22
CA VAL A 75 5.54 1.52 1.89
C VAL A 75 4.65 2.76 1.83
N ALA A 76 5.25 3.89 1.50
CA ALA A 76 4.56 5.15 1.25
C ALA A 76 4.75 5.59 -0.21
N ALA A 77 3.68 6.10 -0.82
CA ALA A 77 3.74 6.79 -2.11
C ALA A 77 4.09 8.26 -1.90
N LEU A 78 5.07 8.74 -2.67
CA LEU A 78 5.42 10.15 -2.78
C LEU A 78 4.77 10.73 -4.02
N TYR A 79 4.07 11.85 -3.85
CA TYR A 79 3.44 12.56 -4.95
C TYR A 79 4.12 13.90 -5.19
N THR A 80 4.22 14.30 -6.46
CA THR A 80 4.59 15.67 -6.82
C THR A 80 3.44 16.63 -6.50
N ASP A 81 3.70 17.94 -6.58
CA ASP A 81 2.69 18.98 -6.43
C ASP A 81 1.55 18.85 -7.47
N GLU A 82 1.83 18.24 -8.62
CA GLU A 82 0.87 17.93 -9.69
C GLU A 82 0.01 16.69 -9.41
N LYS A 83 0.10 16.10 -8.21
CA LYS A 83 -0.56 14.84 -7.82
C LYS A 83 -0.16 13.62 -8.66
N LYS A 84 1.01 13.65 -9.30
CA LYS A 84 1.58 12.48 -9.98
C LYS A 84 2.44 11.70 -9.00
N LEU A 85 2.39 10.38 -9.08
CA LEU A 85 3.23 9.51 -8.27
C LEU A 85 4.69 9.67 -8.73
N ALA A 86 5.55 10.11 -7.81
CA ALA A 86 6.97 10.36 -8.07
C ALA A 86 7.82 9.13 -7.76
N ALA A 87 7.57 8.49 -6.62
CA ALA A 87 8.32 7.33 -6.13
C ALA A 87 7.59 6.64 -4.99
N PHE A 88 8.08 5.47 -4.61
CA PHE A 88 7.79 4.82 -3.33
C PHE A 88 9.00 4.92 -2.40
N GLN A 89 8.73 4.99 -1.09
CA GLN A 89 9.76 4.98 -0.07
C GLN A 89 9.34 4.17 1.16
N VAL A 90 10.31 3.77 1.97
CA VAL A 90 10.05 3.20 3.29
C VAL A 90 9.81 4.34 4.29
N CYS A 91 8.70 4.28 5.01
CA CYS A 91 8.45 5.06 6.22
C CYS A 91 8.55 4.16 7.44
N LYS A 92 9.19 4.66 8.50
CA LYS A 92 9.34 3.97 9.78
C LYS A 92 8.52 4.68 10.85
#